data_AF-A0A353H023-F1
#
_entry.id   AF-A0A353H023-F1
#
_cell.length_a   1.000
_cell.length_b   1.000
_cell.length_c   1.000
_cell.angle_alpha   90.00
_cell.angle_beta   90.00
_cell.angle_gamma   90.00
#
_symmetry.space_group_name_H-M   'P 1'
#
loop_
_entity.id
_entity.type
_entity.pdbx_description
1 polymer ?
#
loop_
_entity_poly.entity_id
_entity_poly.type
_entity_poly.pdbx_seq_one_letter_code
_entity_poly.pdbx_strand_id
1 'polypeptide(L)' 'MFGGRIGLPELLILLVVILLVFGVGRISKISEELGKSIRSFRDGLNGGDDEEKKKEEKKDNGSSASM' A
#
# COMPACT_ATOMS: atom_id res chain seq x y z
N MET A 1 -15.13 27.91 17.92
CA MET A 1 -14.01 27.37 18.71
C MET A 1 -13.73 25.95 18.21
N PHE A 2 -12.75 25.83 17.31
CA PHE A 2 -12.41 24.60 16.57
C PHE A 2 -11.33 23.82 17.33
N GLY A 3 -11.70 23.01 18.33
CA GLY A 3 -10.65 22.40 19.17
C GLY A 3 -11.10 21.33 20.14
N GLY A 4 -11.81 20.30 19.69
CA GLY A 4 -12.20 19.20 20.58
C GLY A 4 -12.04 17.78 20.01
N ARG A 5 -11.88 17.63 18.70
CA ARG A 5 -11.67 16.34 18.05
C ARG A 5 -10.71 16.63 16.93
N ILE A 6 -9.53 16.02 16.95
CA ILE A 6 -8.71 15.90 15.75
C ILE A 6 -9.63 15.20 14.76
N GLY A 7 -10.25 15.98 13.89
CA GLY A 7 -11.24 15.48 12.95
C GLY A 7 -10.52 14.78 11.81
N LEU A 8 -11.29 14.08 11.00
CA LEU A 8 -10.81 13.61 9.72
C LEU A 8 -10.16 14.73 8.87
N PRO A 9 -10.64 15.99 8.87
CA PRO A 9 -10.01 17.07 8.11
C PRO A 9 -8.57 17.38 8.53
N GLU A 10 -8.30 17.52 9.83
CA GLU A 10 -6.96 17.81 10.35
C GLU A 10 -5.98 16.67 10.07
N LEU A 11 -6.42 15.42 10.23
CA LEU A 11 -5.62 14.24 9.91
C LEU A 11 -5.30 14.16 8.41
N LEU A 12 -6.26 14.51 7.55
CA LEU A 12 -6.07 14.52 6.10
C LEU A 12 -5.07 15.60 5.67
N ILE A 13 -5.15 16.80 6.25
CA ILE A 13 -4.17 17.87 6.01
C ILE A 13 -2.77 17.42 6.43
N LEU A 14 -2.63 16.82 7.61
CA LEU A 14 -1.35 16.29 8.08
C LEU A 14 -0.80 15.19 7.17
N LEU A 15 -1.68 14.28 6.73
CA LEU A 15 -1.34 13.21 5.79
C LEU A 15 -0.80 13.79 4.46
N VAL A 16 -1.45 14.82 3.93
CA VAL A 16 -0.98 15.51 2.71
C VAL A 16 0.41 16.12 2.91
N VAL A 17 0.67 16.76 4.05
CA VAL A 17 2.00 17.32 4.36
C VAL A 17 3.07 16.23 4.38
N ILE A 18 2.77 15.08 5.02
CA ILE A 18 3.68 13.92 5.05
C ILE A 18 3.91 13.40 3.62
N LEU A 19 2.87 13.28 2.81
CA LEU A 19 2.99 12.86 1.40
C LEU A 19 3.84 13.82 0.57
N LEU A 20 3.81 15.13 0.83
CA LEU A 20 4.63 16.11 0.11
C LEU A 20 6.11 16.01 0.51
N VAL A 21 6.41 15.79 1.80
CA VAL A 21 7.79 15.67 2.29
C VAL A 21 8.43 14.35 1.84
N PHE A 22 7.73 13.24 2.04
CA PHE A 22 8.25 11.91 1.73
C PHE A 22 8.01 11.50 0.28
N GLY A 23 6.99 12.05 -0.38
CA GLY A 23 6.54 11.64 -1.70
C GLY A 23 5.69 10.36 -1.67
N VAL A 24 4.71 10.28 -2.58
CA VAL A 24 3.86 9.08 -2.74
C VAL A 24 4.67 7.83 -3.08
N GLY A 25 5.71 7.95 -3.91
CA GLY A 25 6.50 6.80 -4.36
C GLY A 25 7.31 6.13 -3.24
N ARG A 26 7.80 6.90 -2.26
CA ARG A 26 8.57 6.35 -1.12
C ARG A 26 7.62 5.62 -0.16
N ILE A 27 6.47 6.22 0.13
CA ILE A 27 5.44 5.61 0.99
C ILE A 27 4.93 4.31 0.37
N SER A 28 4.60 4.30 -0.93
CA SER A 28 4.12 3.09 -1.62
C SER A 28 5.15 1.96 -1.64
N LYS A 29 6.44 2.27 -1.81
CA LYS A 29 7.49 1.25 -1.78
C LYS A 29 7.62 0.59 -0.41
N ILE A 30 7.62 1.41 0.65
CA ILE A 30 7.73 0.92 2.03
C ILE A 30 6.46 0.14 2.41
N SER A 31 5.28 0.62 2.03
CA SER A 31 4.03 -0.08 2.32
C SER A 31 3.88 -1.39 1.54
N GLU A 32 4.44 -1.51 0.34
CA GLU A 32 4.48 -2.77 -0.40
C GLU A 32 5.34 -3.82 0.33
N GLU A 33 6.53 -3.43 0.80
CA GLU A 33 7.42 -4.31 1.57
C GLU A 33 6.80 -4.69 2.92
N LEU A 34 6.25 -3.71 3.66
CA LEU A 34 5.54 -3.95 4.92
C LEU A 34 4.28 -4.79 4.72
N GLY A 35 3.52 -4.56 3.64
CA GLY A 35 2.30 -5.29 3.32
C GLY A 35 2.55 -6.75 2.99
N LYS A 36 3.65 -7.07 2.30
CA LYS A 36 4.09 -8.46 2.09
C LYS A 36 4.43 -9.13 3.43
N SER A 37 5.18 -8.44 4.29
CA SER A 37 5.52 -8.96 5.63
C SER A 37 4.28 -9.19 6.50
N ILE A 38 3.33 -8.25 6.51
CA ILE A 38 2.10 -8.38 7.30
C ILE A 38 1.23 -9.51 6.76
N ARG A 39 1.21 -9.70 5.43
CA ARG A 39 0.47 -10.78 4.77
C ARG A 39 1.04 -12.14 5.16
N SER A 40 2.34 -12.35 5.00
CA SER A 40 2.99 -13.59 5.43
C SER A 40 2.84 -13.84 6.94
N PHE A 41 2.86 -12.79 7.76
CA PHE A 41 2.61 -12.91 9.20
C PHE A 41 1.17 -13.36 9.49
N ARG A 42 0.18 -12.74 8.83
CA ARG A 42 -1.23 -13.13 8.96
C ARG A 42 -1.47 -14.56 8.48
N ASP A 43 -0.89 -14.93 7.35
CA ASP A 43 -1.08 -16.25 6.73
C ASP A 43 -0.42 -17.36 7.60
N GLY A 44 0.71 -17.06 8.26
CA GLY A 44 1.32 -17.94 9.25
C GLY A 44 0.52 -18.08 10.55
N LEU A 45 -0.20 -17.04 10.98
CA LEU A 45 -1.08 -17.09 12.15
C LEU A 45 -2.42 -17.80 11.85
N ASN A 46 -2.92 -17.68 10.62
CA ASN A 46 -4.19 -18.28 10.21
C ASN A 46 -4.08 -19.75 9.76
N GLY A 47 -2.88 -20.33 9.75
CA GLY A 47 -2.69 -21.76 9.52
C GLY A 47 -3.04 -22.20 8.09
N GLY A 48 -2.27 -21.76 7.10
CA GLY A 48 -1.99 -22.54 5.87
C GLY A 48 -3.11 -22.74 4.83
N ASP A 49 -4.30 -22.17 4.99
CA ASP A 49 -5.44 -22.46 4.08
C ASP A 49 -5.61 -21.50 2.89
N ASP A 50 -4.65 -20.59 2.64
CA ASP A 50 -4.74 -19.55 1.60
C ASP A 50 -3.55 -19.58 0.59
N GLU A 51 -2.85 -20.70 0.44
CA GLU A 51 -1.81 -20.85 -0.59
C GLU A 51 -2.40 -21.06 -2.00
N GLU A 52 -3.02 -20.05 -2.63
CA GLU A 52 -3.19 -20.13 -4.10
C GLU A 52 -3.38 -18.83 -4.91
N LYS A 53 -3.38 -17.62 -4.34
CA LYS A 53 -3.65 -16.41 -5.17
C LYS A 53 -2.66 -15.26 -5.02
N LYS A 54 -1.66 -15.28 -5.92
CA LYS A 54 -1.22 -14.18 -6.80
C LYS A 54 0.30 -14.22 -7.05
N LYS A 55 0.71 -15.10 -7.98
CA LYS A 55 1.73 -14.73 -8.97
C LYS A 55 1.00 -14.14 -10.16
N GLU A 56 0.99 -12.82 -10.26
CA GLU A 56 0.68 -11.98 -11.43
C GLU A 56 0.46 -10.59 -10.81
N GLU A 57 1.39 -9.65 -10.94
CA GLU A 57 1.58 -8.87 -12.16
C GLU A 57 3.02 -8.31 -12.22
N LYS A 58 3.86 -8.88 -13.10
CA LYS A 58 5.06 -8.19 -13.61
C LYS A 58 5.44 -8.72 -15.00
N LYS A 59 4.65 -8.32 -15.99
CA LYS A 59 4.84 -8.31 -17.46
C LYS A 59 3.42 -8.33 -18.02
N ASP A 60 2.92 -7.29 -18.66
CA ASP A 60 3.30 -6.94 -20.01
C ASP A 60 2.73 -5.56 -20.33
N ASN A 61 3.61 -4.61 -20.62
CA ASN A 61 3.23 -3.35 -21.24
C ASN A 61 4.34 -3.03 -22.24
N GLY A 62 4.37 -3.77 -23.35
CA GLY A 62 5.27 -3.46 -24.45
C GLY A 62 5.52 -4.60 -25.44
N SER A 63 4.49 -5.20 -26.04
CA SER A 63 4.63 -5.86 -27.35
C SER A 63 3.27 -6.16 -28.01
N SER A 64 2.51 -5.13 -28.38
CA SER A 64 1.43 -5.27 -29.36
C SER A 64 1.47 -4.10 -30.33
N ALA A 65 2.36 -4.19 -31.32
CA ALA A 65 2.39 -3.37 -32.52
C ALA A 65 3.23 -4.07 -33.59
N SER A 66 2.81 -5.26 -34.03
CA SER A 66 3.31 -5.96 -35.22
C SER A 66 2.38 -7.12 -35.55
N MET A 67 1.25 -6.83 -36.19
CA MET A 67 0.61 -7.62 -37.26
C MET A 67 -0.72 -6.98 -37.67
#